data_AF-A0AAN9UYP8-F1
#
_entry.id   AF-A0AAN9UYP8-F1
#
_cell.length_a   1.000
_cell.length_b   1.000
_cell.length_c   1.000
_cell.angle_alpha   90.00
_cell.angle_beta   90.00
_cell.angle_gamma   90.00
#
_symmetry.space_group_name_H-M   'P 1'
#
loop_
_entity.id
_entity.type
_entity.pdbx_description
1 polymer ?
#
loop_
_entity_poly.entity_id
_entity_poly.type
_entity_poly.pdbx_seq_one_letter_code
_entity_poly.pdbx_strand_id
1 'polypeptide(L)'
;MANPEQQPQPLPYLRHQDPFNFDIDLRVALRPAEGGEPITVCSTNFSELYWTFKQMVAHHTVTGCNLNPGDLLASGTISGRVAHSYGSMLELSWKGTNPVFLRDNLHRKFLEDGDEVIITGACRGDGFRVGFGECTGRVLPALPSA
;
A
#
# COMPACT_ATOMS: atom_id res chain seq x y z
N MET A 1 7.04 -3.87 -16.36
CA MET A 1 8.49 -3.65 -16.11
C MET A 1 9.12 -4.96 -15.66
N ALA A 2 10.45 -5.06 -15.53
CA ALA A 2 11.11 -6.27 -15.01
C ALA A 2 10.69 -6.57 -13.55
N ASN A 3 10.66 -7.84 -13.17
CA ASN A 3 10.44 -8.26 -11.78
C ASN A 3 11.69 -7.95 -10.93
N PRO A 4 11.57 -7.68 -9.63
CA PRO A 4 12.73 -7.57 -8.75
C PRO A 4 13.53 -8.87 -8.74
N GLU A 5 14.85 -8.76 -8.61
CA GLU A 5 15.71 -9.93 -8.47
C GLU A 5 15.41 -10.65 -7.15
N GLN A 6 15.15 -11.96 -7.22
CA GLN A 6 14.83 -12.76 -6.05
C GLN A 6 16.04 -13.55 -5.58
N GLN A 7 16.51 -13.26 -4.36
CA GLN A 7 17.59 -13.95 -3.66
C GLN A 7 17.13 -14.39 -2.25
N PRO A 8 17.21 -15.69 -1.90
CA PRO A 8 17.65 -16.81 -2.75
C PRO A 8 16.67 -17.07 -3.91
N GLN A 9 17.15 -17.79 -4.94
CA GLN A 9 16.29 -18.20 -6.04
C GLN A 9 15.12 -19.05 -5.51
N PRO A 10 13.85 -18.74 -5.86
CA PRO A 10 12.70 -19.52 -5.39
C PRO A 10 12.75 -20.98 -5.85
N LEU A 11 11.94 -21.84 -5.23
CA LEU A 11 11.71 -23.21 -5.72
C LEU A 11 11.09 -23.20 -7.14
N PRO A 12 11.28 -24.26 -7.95
CA PRO A 12 10.85 -24.29 -9.35
C PRO A 12 9.39 -23.89 -9.60
N TYR A 13 8.45 -24.28 -8.74
CA TYR A 13 7.03 -23.97 -8.92
C TYR A 13 6.67 -22.48 -8.80
N LEU A 14 7.58 -21.65 -8.27
CA LEU A 14 7.42 -20.19 -8.17
C LEU A 14 8.22 -19.42 -9.23
N ARG A 15 8.95 -20.10 -10.11
CA ARG A 15 9.80 -19.42 -11.11
C ARG A 15 8.98 -19.08 -12.35
N HIS A 16 9.12 -17.85 -12.84
CA HIS A 16 8.63 -17.44 -14.15
C HIS A 16 9.60 -16.41 -14.76
N GLN A 17 9.71 -16.38 -16.09
CA GLN A 17 10.65 -15.51 -16.80
C GLN A 17 10.03 -14.22 -17.30
N ASP A 18 8.71 -14.24 -17.54
CA ASP A 18 8.03 -13.10 -18.11
C ASP A 18 7.82 -12.00 -17.03
N PRO A 19 7.89 -10.71 -17.43
CA PRO A 19 7.65 -9.62 -16.49
C PRO A 19 6.19 -9.59 -16.04
N PHE A 20 5.96 -9.57 -14.73
CA PHE A 20 4.64 -9.53 -14.12
C PHE A 20 4.61 -8.59 -12.91
N ASN A 21 5.32 -7.47 -13.04
CA ASN A 21 5.30 -6.36 -12.11
C ASN A 21 4.84 -5.08 -12.83
N PHE A 22 4.16 -4.22 -12.09
CA PHE A 22 3.40 -3.10 -12.63
C PHE A 22 3.90 -1.78 -12.07
N ASP A 23 4.10 -0.82 -12.97
CA ASP A 23 4.43 0.56 -12.61
C ASP A 23 3.13 1.30 -12.29
N ILE A 24 2.81 1.36 -11.00
CA ILE A 24 1.61 2.01 -10.48
C ILE A 24 2.06 2.98 -9.39
N ASP A 25 1.98 4.28 -9.68
CA ASP A 25 2.21 5.32 -8.67
C ASP A 25 1.11 5.21 -7.62
N LEU A 26 1.49 4.99 -6.36
CA LEU A 26 0.57 4.91 -5.22
C LEU A 26 0.84 6.06 -4.24
N ARG A 27 -0.23 6.70 -3.77
CA ARG A 27 -0.15 7.73 -2.73
C ARG A 27 -1.18 7.48 -1.64
N VAL A 28 -0.77 7.76 -0.41
CA VAL A 28 -1.66 7.81 0.75
C VAL A 28 -1.62 9.22 1.32
N ALA A 29 -2.79 9.85 1.42
CA ALA A 29 -2.97 11.13 2.07
C ALA A 29 -3.80 10.99 3.34
N LEU A 30 -3.53 11.86 4.31
CA LEU A 30 -4.26 11.98 5.55
C LEU A 30 -4.90 13.37 5.63
N ARG A 31 -6.22 13.41 5.76
CA ARG A 31 -6.95 14.63 6.13
C ARG A 31 -7.24 14.57 7.63
N PRO A 32 -6.66 15.48 8.43
CA PRO A 32 -6.85 15.49 9.87
C PRO A 32 -8.29 15.87 10.25
N ALA A 33 -8.76 15.38 11.39
CA ALA A 33 -10.08 15.71 11.95
C ALA A 33 -10.29 17.22 12.14
N GLU A 34 -9.20 17.95 12.42
CA GLU A 34 -9.14 19.41 12.54
C GLU A 34 -9.43 20.14 11.23
N GLY A 35 -9.59 19.43 10.11
CA GLY A 35 -9.94 19.95 8.80
C GLY A 35 -8.77 20.47 7.98
N GLY A 36 -9.05 20.99 6.79
CA GLY A 36 -8.05 21.44 5.81
C GLY A 36 -7.73 20.42 4.72
N GLU A 37 -6.71 20.71 3.92
CA GLU A 37 -6.33 19.89 2.78
C GLU A 37 -5.69 18.55 3.20
N PRO A 38 -5.95 17.44 2.49
CA PRO A 38 -5.24 16.19 2.70
C PRO A 38 -3.74 16.35 2.45
N ILE A 39 -2.93 15.76 3.33
CA ILE A 39 -1.47 15.79 3.24
C ILE A 39 -0.97 14.41 2.86
N THR A 40 -0.17 14.31 1.80
CA THR A 40 0.44 13.03 1.40
C THR A 40 1.49 12.61 2.42
N VAL A 41 1.26 11.47 3.07
CA VAL A 41 2.16 10.88 4.07
C VAL A 41 2.97 9.72 3.52
N CYS A 42 2.52 9.11 2.41
CA CYS A 42 3.25 8.07 1.71
C CYS A 42 3.15 8.27 0.19
N SER A 43 4.28 8.14 -0.51
CA SER A 43 4.35 8.01 -1.96
C SER A 43 5.25 6.83 -2.29
N THR A 44 4.68 5.79 -2.88
CA THR A 44 5.37 4.54 -3.20
C THR A 44 4.95 4.05 -4.60
N ASN A 45 5.48 2.91 -5.03
CA ASN A 45 5.08 2.30 -6.29
C ASN A 45 4.78 0.81 -6.06
N PHE A 46 3.77 0.29 -6.76
CA PHE A 46 3.44 -1.14 -6.73
C PHE A 46 4.62 -2.02 -7.20
N SER A 47 5.53 -1.45 -8.00
CA SER A 47 6.76 -2.10 -8.45
C SER A 47 7.70 -2.54 -7.32
N GLU A 48 7.51 -2.04 -6.11
CA GLU A 48 8.29 -2.43 -4.92
C GLU A 48 8.00 -3.88 -4.46
N LEU A 49 6.91 -4.51 -4.92
CA LEU A 49 6.54 -5.86 -4.53
C LEU A 49 7.59 -6.91 -4.98
N TYR A 50 8.12 -7.61 -3.99
CA TYR A 50 9.13 -8.66 -4.20
C TYR A 50 8.56 -9.96 -4.80
N TRP A 51 7.28 -10.28 -4.52
CA TRP A 51 6.57 -11.43 -5.06
C TRP A 51 5.50 -10.95 -6.04
N THR A 52 5.45 -11.56 -7.22
CA THR A 52 4.43 -11.21 -8.23
C THR A 52 3.09 -11.88 -7.90
N PHE A 53 1.99 -11.35 -8.44
CA PHE A 53 0.67 -11.97 -8.28
C PHE A 53 0.58 -13.38 -8.90
N LYS A 54 1.39 -13.69 -9.93
CA LYS A 54 1.54 -15.05 -10.44
C LYS A 54 2.06 -16.00 -9.37
N GLN A 55 3.10 -15.57 -8.65
CA GLN A 55 3.70 -16.36 -7.57
C GLN A 55 2.74 -16.48 -6.38
N MET A 56 2.03 -15.41 -6.03
CA MET A 56 1.03 -15.44 -4.95
C MET A 56 -0.09 -16.46 -5.25
N VAL A 57 -0.64 -16.47 -6.47
CA VAL A 57 -1.67 -17.44 -6.87
C VAL A 57 -1.12 -18.86 -6.93
N ALA A 58 0.07 -19.05 -7.51
CA ALA A 58 0.72 -20.36 -7.55
C ALA A 58 0.98 -20.92 -6.16
N HIS A 59 1.43 -20.08 -5.22
CA HIS A 59 1.65 -20.47 -3.83
C HIS A 59 0.35 -20.77 -3.10
N HIS A 60 -0.68 -19.93 -3.26
CA HIS A 60 -1.98 -20.12 -2.61
C HIS A 60 -2.59 -21.49 -2.98
N THR A 61 -2.45 -21.90 -4.24
CA THR A 61 -3.09 -23.11 -4.78
C THR A 61 -2.23 -24.37 -4.71
N VAL A 62 -0.98 -24.29 -4.23
CA VAL A 62 0.00 -25.40 -4.30
C VAL A 62 -0.43 -26.67 -3.54
N THR A 63 -1.24 -26.53 -2.48
CA THR A 63 -1.74 -27.67 -1.68
C THR A 63 -3.16 -28.09 -2.07
N GLY A 64 -3.70 -27.59 -3.18
CA GLY A 64 -5.06 -27.91 -3.65
C GLY A 64 -6.16 -26.97 -3.14
N CYS A 65 -5.81 -25.82 -2.54
CA CYS A 65 -6.78 -24.79 -2.20
C CYS A 65 -7.46 -24.26 -3.48
N ASN A 66 -8.80 -24.22 -3.50
CA ASN A 66 -9.59 -23.78 -4.64
C ASN A 66 -9.87 -22.27 -4.56
N LEU A 67 -9.39 -21.52 -5.55
CA LEU A 67 -9.82 -20.14 -5.77
C LEU A 67 -11.13 -20.10 -6.55
N ASN A 68 -11.97 -19.12 -6.26
CA ASN A 68 -13.27 -18.91 -6.89
C ASN A 68 -13.34 -17.53 -7.56
N PRO A 69 -14.19 -17.37 -8.59
CA PRO A 69 -14.47 -16.05 -9.14
C PRO A 69 -14.99 -15.09 -8.07
N GLY A 70 -14.33 -13.93 -7.94
CA GLY A 70 -14.66 -12.93 -6.93
C GLY A 70 -13.76 -12.98 -5.68
N ASP A 71 -12.90 -13.98 -5.54
CA ASP A 71 -11.90 -14.00 -4.47
C ASP A 71 -10.95 -12.79 -4.59
N LEU A 72 -10.66 -12.17 -3.45
CA LEU A 72 -9.78 -11.01 -3.37
C LEU A 72 -8.45 -11.39 -2.70
N LEU A 73 -7.36 -11.30 -3.46
CA LEU A 73 -6.00 -11.46 -2.95
C LEU A 73 -5.35 -10.07 -2.85
N ALA A 74 -4.94 -9.69 -1.64
CA ALA A 74 -4.22 -8.44 -1.40
C ALA A 74 -2.69 -8.68 -1.43
N SER A 75 -1.94 -7.66 -1.86
CA SER A 75 -0.47 -7.71 -1.97
C SER A 75 0.26 -7.81 -0.64
N GLY A 76 -0.39 -7.41 0.46
CA GLY A 76 0.28 -6.95 1.67
C GLY A 76 0.65 -5.47 1.58
N THR A 77 1.15 -4.90 2.68
CA THR A 77 1.59 -3.50 2.76
C THR A 77 2.71 -3.24 1.75
N ILE A 78 2.57 -2.18 0.95
CA ILE A 78 3.56 -1.81 -0.06
C ILE A 78 4.46 -0.71 0.52
N SER A 79 5.71 -1.08 0.81
CA SER A 79 6.73 -0.18 1.32
C SER A 79 7.94 -0.16 0.40
N GLY A 80 8.38 1.03 -0.01
CA GLY A 80 9.64 1.20 -0.72
C GLY A 80 10.83 1.32 0.22
N ARG A 81 12.00 1.62 -0.34
CA ARG A 81 13.27 1.64 0.42
C ARG A 81 13.50 2.89 1.26
N VAL A 82 12.73 3.95 1.04
CA VAL A 82 12.94 5.28 1.64
C VAL A 82 11.78 5.64 2.56
N ALA A 83 12.03 6.41 3.61
CA ALA A 83 11.05 6.61 4.68
C ALA A 83 9.69 7.16 4.21
N HIS A 84 9.66 8.07 3.22
CA HIS A 84 8.42 8.63 2.69
C HIS A 84 7.63 7.66 1.79
N SER A 85 8.14 6.45 1.52
CA SER A 85 7.48 5.41 0.75
C SER A 85 7.06 4.20 1.58
N TYR A 86 7.11 4.30 2.91
CA TYR A 86 6.60 3.27 3.81
C TYR A 86 5.08 3.24 3.84
N GLY A 87 4.49 2.05 3.73
CA GLY A 87 3.06 1.84 3.48
C GLY A 87 2.16 1.84 4.70
N SER A 88 2.69 2.12 5.91
CA SER A 88 1.88 2.16 7.13
C SER A 88 2.32 3.26 8.09
N MET A 89 1.37 3.74 8.91
CA MET A 89 1.67 4.64 10.02
C MET A 89 2.64 4.02 11.04
N LEU A 90 2.63 2.69 11.19
CA LEU A 90 3.57 1.96 12.04
C LEU A 90 5.02 2.17 11.58
N GLU A 91 5.28 2.04 10.28
CA GLU A 91 6.59 2.23 9.69
C GLU A 91 6.98 3.72 9.63
N LEU A 92 6.07 4.57 9.15
CA LEU A 92 6.28 6.02 9.01
C LEU A 92 6.61 6.68 10.35
N SER A 93 5.91 6.30 11.42
CA SER A 93 6.15 6.82 12.77
C SER A 93 7.22 6.04 13.55
N TRP A 94 7.79 4.99 12.96
CA TRP A 94 8.70 4.06 13.62
C TRP A 94 8.18 3.58 14.97
N LYS A 95 7.03 2.88 14.96
CA LYS A 95 6.34 2.43 16.18
C LYS A 95 6.02 3.60 17.14
N GLY A 96 5.71 4.76 16.58
CA GLY A 96 5.37 5.97 17.32
C GLY A 96 6.55 6.67 18.01
N THR A 97 7.80 6.29 17.74
CA THR A 97 8.95 7.05 18.26
C THR A 97 9.19 8.33 17.49
N ASN A 98 8.78 8.39 16.22
CA ASN A 98 8.94 9.52 15.33
C ASN A 98 7.56 10.10 14.95
N PRO A 99 7.36 11.42 14.96
CA PRO A 99 6.12 12.03 14.48
C PRO A 99 6.05 12.07 12.95
N VAL A 100 4.85 11.86 12.41
CA VAL A 100 4.50 12.13 11.00
C VAL A 100 3.83 13.50 10.94
N PHE A 101 4.54 14.51 10.44
CA PHE A 101 4.03 15.87 10.37
C PHE A 101 3.02 16.05 9.23
N LEU A 102 1.87 16.63 9.55
CA LEU A 102 0.84 16.99 8.58
C LEU A 102 0.89 18.48 8.25
N ARG A 103 1.02 19.33 9.28
CA ARG A 103 1.22 20.79 9.20
C ARG A 103 2.00 21.22 10.43
N ASP A 104 2.66 22.38 10.41
CA ASP A 104 3.41 23.01 11.52
C ASP A 104 3.49 22.18 12.83
N ASN A 105 2.53 22.37 13.74
CA ASN A 105 2.46 21.68 15.03
C ASN A 105 1.52 20.46 15.05
N LEU A 106 0.86 20.16 13.93
CA LEU A 106 -0.06 19.04 13.76
C LEU A 106 0.68 17.82 13.20
N HIS A 107 0.74 16.77 14.00
CA HIS A 107 1.42 15.53 13.64
C HIS A 107 0.62 14.34 14.15
N ARG A 108 0.90 13.17 13.58
CA ARG A 108 0.36 11.89 14.01
C ARG A 108 1.46 10.89 14.29
N LYS A 109 1.12 9.88 15.08
CA LYS A 109 1.90 8.64 15.20
C LYS A 109 1.09 7.47 14.63
N PHE A 110 -0.18 7.42 15.04
CA PHE A 110 -1.23 6.59 14.49
C PHE A 110 -2.43 7.47 14.16
N LEU A 111 -3.46 6.88 13.55
CA LEU A 111 -4.70 7.58 13.25
C LEU A 111 -5.43 7.98 14.53
N GLU A 112 -6.04 9.16 14.50
CA GLU A 112 -6.93 9.66 15.55
C GLU A 112 -8.39 9.70 15.05
N ASP A 113 -9.35 9.78 15.98
CA ASP A 113 -10.77 9.86 15.63
C ASP A 113 -11.04 11.07 14.72
N GLY A 114 -11.81 10.83 13.65
CA GLY A 114 -12.15 11.83 12.65
C GLY A 114 -11.11 11.99 11.54
N ASP A 115 -9.92 11.40 11.65
CA ASP A 115 -8.96 11.38 10.56
C ASP A 115 -9.52 10.61 9.35
N GLU A 116 -9.25 11.11 8.15
CA GLU A 116 -9.65 10.49 6.89
C GLU A 116 -8.42 10.10 6.06
N VAL A 117 -8.35 8.82 5.71
CA VAL A 117 -7.28 8.24 4.89
C VAL A 117 -7.77 8.13 3.46
N ILE A 118 -6.97 8.60 2.51
CA ILE A 118 -7.28 8.60 1.08
C ILE A 118 -6.13 7.91 0.34
N ILE A 119 -6.41 6.76 -0.27
CA ILE A 119 -5.46 6.03 -1.11
C ILE A 119 -5.81 6.30 -2.58
N THR A 120 -4.81 6.69 -3.36
CA THR A 120 -4.93 6.90 -4.81
C THR A 120 -3.85 6.13 -5.55
N GLY A 121 -4.18 5.68 -6.77
CA GLY A 121 -3.25 4.94 -7.62
C GLY A 121 -3.45 5.26 -9.09
N ALA A 122 -2.37 5.38 -9.85
CA ALA A 122 -2.45 5.53 -11.30
C ALA A 122 -1.20 5.01 -12.04
N CYS A 123 -1.43 4.37 -13.18
CA CYS A 123 -0.40 4.14 -14.19
C CYS A 123 -0.33 5.36 -15.13
N ARG A 124 0.88 5.75 -15.56
CA ARG A 124 1.08 6.84 -16.52
C ARG A 124 1.44 6.27 -17.90
N GLY A 125 0.77 6.77 -18.92
CA GLY A 125 1.13 6.56 -20.32
C GLY A 125 1.53 7.88 -20.97
N ASP A 126 1.86 7.84 -22.26
CA ASP A 126 2.17 9.04 -23.03
C ASP A 126 0.88 9.84 -23.31
N GLY A 127 0.69 10.96 -22.60
CA GLY A 127 -0.50 11.80 -22.71
C GLY A 127 -1.76 11.27 -22.05
N PHE A 128 -1.72 10.13 -21.33
CA PHE A 128 -2.88 9.58 -20.62
C PHE A 128 -2.52 8.95 -19.26
N ARG A 129 -3.56 8.68 -18.45
CA ARG A 129 -3.44 7.97 -17.17
C ARG A 129 -4.52 6.89 -17.05
N VAL A 130 -4.17 5.77 -16.42
CA VAL A 130 -5.12 4.73 -16.00
C VAL A 130 -5.19 4.79 -14.48
N GLY A 131 -6.25 5.41 -13.96
CA GLY A 131 -6.43 5.64 -12.52
C GLY A 131 -7.38 4.64 -11.87
N PHE A 132 -7.18 4.41 -10.57
CA PHE A 132 -8.00 3.52 -9.75
C PHE A 132 -9.12 4.24 -8.99
N GLY A 133 -9.22 5.57 -9.12
CA GLY A 133 -10.10 6.39 -8.28
C GLY A 133 -9.53 6.54 -6.87
N GLU A 134 -10.42 6.68 -5.89
CA GLU A 134 -10.08 6.83 -4.48
C GLU A 134 -10.56 5.63 -3.66
N CYS A 135 -9.71 5.17 -2.74
CA CYS A 135 -10.10 4.29 -1.65
C CYS A 135 -9.99 5.11 -0.35
N THR A 136 -11.15 5.54 0.17
CA THR A 136 -11.24 6.52 1.26
C THR A 136 -12.00 5.96 2.45
N GLY A 137 -11.53 6.26 3.65
CA GLY A 137 -12.20 5.91 4.90
C GLY A 137 -11.91 6.90 6.01
N ARG A 138 -12.92 7.17 6.85
CA ARG A 138 -12.81 8.04 8.02
C ARG A 138 -12.90 7.22 9.30
N VAL A 139 -12.00 7.47 10.23
CA VAL A 139 -12.03 6.86 11.56
C VAL A 139 -13.17 7.49 12.36
N LEU A 140 -14.06 6.64 12.87
CA LEU A 140 -15.09 7.06 13.82
C LEU A 140 -14.63 6.72 15.24
N PRO A 141 -15.09 7.48 16.25
CA PRO A 141 -14.86 7.13 17.64
C PRO A 141 -15.29 5.70 17.96
N ALA A 142 -14.53 5.05 18.83
CA ALA A 142 -14.93 3.77 19.39
C ALA A 142 -16.28 3.91 20.12
N LEU A 143 -17.04 2.81 20.16
CA LEU A 143 -18.23 2.76 21.01
C LEU A 143 -17.81 2.97 22.48
N PRO A 144 -18.63 3.65 23.30
CA PRO A 144 -18.36 3.79 24.73
C PRO A 144 -18.12 2.42 25.37
N SER A 145 -17.14 2.33 26.26
CA SER A 145 -16.97 1.12 27.07
C SER A 145 -18.19 0.95 27.98
N ALA A 146 -18.71 -0.27 28.06
CA ALA A 146 -19.81 -0.64 28.96
C ALA A 146 -19.38 -0.55 30.43
#